data_AF-A0A5C4TH03-F1
#
_entry.id   AF-A0A5C4TH03-F1
#
_cell.length_a   1.000
_cell.length_b   1.000
_cell.length_c   1.000
_cell.angle_alpha   90.00
_cell.angle_beta   90.00
_cell.angle_gamma   90.00
#
_symmetry.space_group_name_H-M   'P 1'
#
loop_
_entity.id
_entity.type
_entity.pdbx_description
1 polymer ?
#
loop_
_entity_poly.entity_id
_entity_poly.type
_entity_poly.pdbx_seq_one_letter_code
_entity_poly.pdbx_strand_id
1 'polypeptide(L)'
;MESFEAFELKHVLSGFQERMTKIALFDPLFELQRKKQTDRGGAEIDMMELGLLSLLFFFEQKLMRNTKAGVKQLARFLHQAVDGQMQLEPDDADELARSIVQTFRPASGKKRSFSFYNWETRREETVFTSILKASSFDAKTNSQYYALDEDGLELVFATKEFYMEFQLSIHQLLLRKQLEKGEFQGALRQINEMRVDVEALQERMLKLEHEIKRSIVSEETLKRYGSLLDDIYVRLHRENDEFEELRQFVKETRERLLADSLKPTPHNAYEYILRIANELEKVHGEHTALLQRSMELKNQALHAAKESLYYTGMASFNFEQDIASLLIGSPLPLEAMKGVLAPFVGLERSRTWSPLTVFAEQNISRDGEGEEREEAFPEPAAGDGADGFVRKRGKLFHTLMADLLERLERADAVELANVVEAYGGESTARVLDSRSFYDFWLILHQRSPVGSATMDRQEDTGPSGMEEALRLLGGRSLIVEEKADVIRVGDRFHIQNMTVTWGGTDNGIR
;
A
#
# COMPACT_ATOMS: atom_id res chain seq x y z
N MET A 1 -27.77 -45.60 -5.13
CA MET A 1 -27.09 -44.93 -3.99
C MET A 1 -25.68 -45.47 -3.82
N GLU A 2 -25.46 -46.79 -3.77
CA GLU A 2 -24.12 -47.41 -3.64
C GLU A 2 -23.12 -47.09 -4.77
N SER A 3 -23.60 -46.84 -6.00
CA SER A 3 -22.72 -46.51 -7.14
C SER A 3 -22.17 -45.09 -7.13
N PHE A 4 -22.81 -44.17 -6.39
CA PHE A 4 -22.40 -42.76 -6.31
C PHE A 4 -21.22 -42.60 -5.33
N GLU A 5 -21.27 -43.31 -4.20
CA GLU A 5 -20.16 -43.37 -3.21
C GLU A 5 -18.90 -44.02 -3.79
N ALA A 6 -19.04 -45.05 -4.64
CA ALA A 6 -17.89 -45.71 -5.26
C ALA A 6 -17.14 -44.81 -6.25
N PHE A 7 -17.84 -43.90 -6.94
CA PHE A 7 -17.25 -42.94 -7.87
C PHE A 7 -16.51 -41.83 -7.12
N GLU A 8 -17.08 -41.30 -6.05
CA GLU A 8 -16.42 -40.34 -5.16
C GLU A 8 -15.19 -40.94 -4.48
N LEU A 9 -15.28 -42.18 -3.98
CA LEU A 9 -14.15 -42.88 -3.37
C LEU A 9 -12.99 -43.05 -4.36
N LYS A 10 -13.29 -43.44 -5.60
CA LYS A 10 -12.28 -43.58 -6.64
C LYS A 10 -11.63 -42.24 -7.00
N HIS A 11 -12.39 -41.15 -6.95
CA HIS A 11 -11.87 -39.81 -7.17
C HIS A 11 -10.97 -39.33 -6.01
N VAL A 12 -11.35 -39.60 -4.75
CA VAL A 12 -10.54 -39.28 -3.56
C VAL A 12 -9.22 -40.05 -3.56
N LEU A 13 -9.26 -41.32 -3.96
CA LEU A 13 -8.06 -42.17 -4.02
C LEU A 13 -7.18 -41.88 -5.25
N SER A 14 -7.69 -41.17 -6.26
CA SER A 14 -6.94 -40.86 -7.47
C SER A 14 -5.71 -40.01 -7.17
N GLY A 15 -4.54 -40.45 -7.63
CA GLY A 15 -3.27 -39.75 -7.44
C GLY A 15 -2.68 -39.96 -6.04
N PHE A 16 -3.12 -40.98 -5.30
CA PHE A 16 -2.57 -41.29 -3.98
C PHE A 16 -1.07 -41.61 -4.05
N GLN A 17 -0.64 -42.33 -5.09
CA GLN A 17 0.77 -42.64 -5.33
C GLN A 17 1.61 -41.37 -5.49
N GLU A 18 1.15 -40.41 -6.29
CA GLU A 18 1.85 -39.15 -6.54
C GLU A 18 2.00 -38.32 -5.26
N ARG A 19 0.95 -38.26 -4.43
CA ARG A 19 1.00 -37.60 -3.11
C ARG A 19 2.00 -38.28 -2.17
N MET A 20 2.03 -39.62 -2.14
CA MET A 20 3.02 -40.36 -1.35
C MET A 20 4.45 -40.16 -1.86
N THR A 21 4.66 -40.02 -3.18
CA THR A 21 5.95 -39.62 -3.75
C THR A 21 6.39 -38.25 -3.24
N LYS A 22 5.49 -37.25 -3.19
CA LYS A 22 5.79 -35.91 -2.64
C LYS A 22 6.19 -35.98 -1.17
N ILE A 23 5.47 -36.75 -0.36
CA ILE A 23 5.79 -36.96 1.05
C ILE A 23 7.16 -37.64 1.22
N ALA A 24 7.47 -38.62 0.37
CA ALA A 24 8.74 -39.34 0.39
C ALA A 24 9.97 -38.43 0.16
N LEU A 25 9.79 -37.25 -0.45
CA LEU A 25 10.86 -36.27 -0.61
C LEU A 25 11.36 -35.70 0.73
N PHE A 26 10.47 -35.61 1.74
CA PHE A 26 10.80 -35.06 3.06
C PHE A 26 11.44 -36.09 4.00
N ASP A 27 11.37 -37.40 3.68
CA ASP A 27 11.94 -38.47 4.51
C ASP A 27 13.41 -38.25 4.91
N PRO A 28 14.32 -37.81 4.02
CA PRO A 28 15.71 -37.55 4.39
C PRO A 28 15.86 -36.43 5.43
N LEU A 29 14.99 -35.42 5.42
CA LEU A 29 15.00 -34.35 6.41
C LEU A 29 14.54 -34.85 7.78
N PHE A 30 13.50 -35.69 7.82
CA PHE A 30 13.09 -36.36 9.06
C PHE A 30 14.14 -37.36 9.56
N GLU A 31 14.92 -37.98 8.67
CA GLU A 31 16.07 -38.80 9.07
C GLU A 31 17.15 -37.95 9.75
N LEU A 32 17.45 -36.76 9.22
CA LEU A 32 18.36 -35.81 9.85
C LEU A 32 17.83 -35.36 11.21
N GLN A 33 16.54 -35.06 11.34
CA GLN A 33 15.91 -34.69 12.62
C GLN A 33 16.10 -35.77 13.70
N ARG A 34 16.08 -37.04 13.32
CA ARG A 34 16.29 -38.17 14.26
C ARG A 34 17.76 -38.35 14.65
N LYS A 35 18.71 -37.75 13.94
CA LYS A 35 20.14 -37.83 14.27
C LYS A 35 20.47 -36.83 15.37
N LYS A 36 20.76 -37.35 16.56
CA LYS A 36 21.30 -36.55 17.66
C LYS A 36 22.79 -36.34 17.47
N GLN A 37 23.20 -35.10 17.24
CA GLN A 37 24.60 -34.66 17.28
C GLN A 37 24.71 -33.49 18.26
N THR A 38 25.87 -33.35 18.90
CA THR A 38 26.14 -32.29 19.86
C THR A 38 27.34 -31.48 19.41
N ASP A 39 27.31 -30.17 19.62
CA ASP A 39 28.47 -29.32 19.40
C ASP A 39 29.53 -29.53 20.51
N ARG A 40 30.69 -28.87 20.40
CA ARG A 40 31.74 -28.96 21.44
C ARG A 40 31.34 -28.30 22.77
N GLY A 41 30.31 -27.44 22.75
CA GLY A 41 29.69 -26.84 23.92
C GLY A 41 28.67 -27.74 24.62
N GLY A 42 28.33 -28.89 24.05
CA GLY A 42 27.33 -29.83 24.57
C GLY A 42 25.88 -29.48 24.21
N ALA A 43 25.64 -28.51 23.33
CA ALA A 43 24.32 -28.18 22.82
C ALA A 43 23.93 -29.16 21.69
N GLU A 44 22.65 -29.57 21.65
CA GLU A 44 22.14 -30.40 20.56
C GLU A 44 22.15 -29.61 19.24
N ILE A 45 22.56 -30.27 18.15
CA ILE A 45 22.59 -29.70 16.81
C ILE A 45 21.30 -30.03 16.08
N ASP A 46 20.65 -28.97 15.61
CA ASP A 46 19.44 -28.96 14.81
C ASP A 46 19.74 -29.41 13.35
N MET A 47 19.91 -30.73 13.19
CA MET A 47 20.38 -31.36 11.95
C MET A 47 19.40 -31.23 10.77
N MET A 48 18.10 -31.09 11.04
CA MET A 48 17.08 -30.94 10.01
C MET A 48 17.19 -29.57 9.33
N GLU A 49 17.37 -28.52 10.13
CA GLU A 49 17.56 -27.13 9.71
C GLU A 49 18.84 -27.00 8.88
N LEU A 50 19.95 -27.57 9.35
CA LEU A 50 21.22 -27.62 8.59
C LEU A 50 21.07 -28.42 7.30
N GLY A 51 20.24 -29.46 7.30
CA GLY A 51 19.86 -30.23 6.12
C GLY A 51 19.17 -29.38 5.06
N LEU A 52 18.13 -28.63 5.45
CA LEU A 52 17.43 -27.71 4.57
C LEU A 52 18.35 -26.60 4.05
N LEU A 53 19.16 -26.01 4.94
CA LEU A 53 20.15 -24.99 4.59
C LEU A 53 21.17 -25.51 3.56
N SER A 54 21.56 -26.78 3.67
CA SER A 54 22.44 -27.43 2.69
C SER A 54 21.78 -27.59 1.32
N LEU A 55 20.47 -27.87 1.26
CA LEU A 55 19.74 -27.93 -0.01
C LEU A 55 19.66 -26.55 -0.67
N LEU A 56 19.43 -25.49 0.11
CA LEU A 56 19.44 -24.10 -0.39
C LEU A 56 20.82 -23.72 -0.95
N PHE A 57 21.89 -24.13 -0.28
CA PHE A 57 23.25 -23.95 -0.79
C PHE A 57 23.42 -24.59 -2.18
N PHE A 58 23.06 -25.87 -2.34
CA PHE A 58 23.19 -26.54 -3.65
C PHE A 58 22.27 -25.94 -4.72
N PHE A 59 21.11 -25.41 -4.33
CA PHE A 59 20.23 -24.67 -5.23
C PHE A 59 20.90 -23.39 -5.75
N GLU A 60 21.48 -22.60 -4.85
CA GLU A 60 22.16 -21.35 -5.21
C GLU A 60 23.39 -21.61 -6.10
N GLN A 61 24.19 -22.65 -5.78
CA GLN A 61 25.32 -23.03 -6.63
C GLN A 61 24.87 -23.45 -8.04
N LYS A 62 23.72 -24.13 -8.16
CA LYS A 62 23.14 -24.49 -9.45
C LYS A 62 22.64 -23.25 -10.22
N LEU A 63 22.05 -22.28 -9.54
CA LEU A 63 21.61 -21.01 -10.11
C LEU A 63 22.79 -20.19 -10.66
N MET A 64 23.87 -20.10 -9.89
CA MET A 64 25.13 -19.45 -10.27
C MET A 64 25.96 -20.25 -11.30
N ARG A 65 25.46 -21.40 -11.77
CA ARG A 65 26.15 -22.33 -12.68
C ARG A 65 27.53 -22.78 -12.16
N ASN A 66 27.71 -22.81 -10.84
CA ASN A 66 28.93 -23.29 -10.21
C ASN A 66 28.89 -24.81 -10.05
N THR A 67 29.77 -25.50 -10.77
CA THR A 67 29.85 -26.97 -10.78
C THR A 67 30.77 -27.54 -9.70
N LYS A 68 31.39 -26.69 -8.86
CA LYS A 68 32.35 -27.08 -7.81
C LYS A 68 31.72 -27.06 -6.41
N ALA A 69 30.48 -27.52 -6.27
CA ALA A 69 29.79 -27.65 -4.99
C ALA A 69 30.01 -29.05 -4.38
N GLY A 70 30.92 -29.16 -3.40
CA GLY A 70 31.28 -30.42 -2.76
C GLY A 70 31.19 -30.31 -1.24
N VAL A 71 31.51 -31.41 -0.54
CA VAL A 71 31.47 -31.48 0.93
C VAL A 71 32.27 -30.34 1.58
N LYS A 72 33.50 -30.08 1.11
CA LYS A 72 34.36 -29.03 1.67
C LYS A 72 33.78 -27.62 1.50
N GLN A 73 33.12 -27.36 0.37
CA GLN A 73 32.47 -26.07 0.12
C GLN A 73 31.23 -25.91 1.00
N LEU A 74 30.45 -26.98 1.16
CA LEU A 74 29.32 -27.00 2.06
C LEU A 74 29.76 -26.81 3.52
N ALA A 75 30.83 -27.47 3.97
CA ALA A 75 31.38 -27.33 5.32
C ALA A 75 31.78 -25.88 5.64
N ARG A 76 32.49 -25.22 4.71
CA ARG A 76 32.84 -23.79 4.85
C ARG A 76 31.61 -22.91 4.91
N PHE A 77 30.61 -23.18 4.07
CA PHE A 77 29.36 -22.43 4.07
C PHE A 77 28.60 -22.60 5.40
N LEU A 78 28.45 -23.84 5.89
CA LEU A 78 27.81 -24.11 7.18
C LEU A 78 28.56 -23.45 8.34
N HIS A 79 29.90 -23.53 8.35
CA HIS A 79 30.72 -22.85 9.37
C HIS A 79 30.51 -21.33 9.34
N GLN A 80 30.37 -20.72 8.16
CA GLN A 80 30.09 -19.29 8.04
C GLN A 80 28.65 -18.93 8.44
N ALA A 81 27.67 -19.75 8.05
CA ALA A 81 26.26 -19.49 8.30
C ALA A 81 25.88 -19.61 9.78
N VAL A 82 26.63 -20.43 10.53
CA VAL A 82 26.37 -20.74 11.95
C VAL A 82 27.34 -19.99 12.89
N ASP A 83 28.21 -19.14 12.33
CA ASP A 83 29.23 -18.41 13.09
C ASP A 83 28.59 -17.59 14.23
N GLY A 84 29.07 -17.80 15.46
CA GLY A 84 28.56 -17.18 16.67
C GLY A 84 27.32 -17.82 17.33
N GLN A 85 26.64 -18.76 16.67
CA GLN A 85 25.50 -19.49 17.26
C GLN A 85 25.86 -20.88 17.79
N MET A 86 26.82 -21.56 17.16
CA MET A 86 27.28 -22.89 17.59
C MET A 86 28.81 -22.94 17.65
N GLN A 87 29.35 -23.72 18.57
CA GLN A 87 30.80 -23.91 18.70
C GLN A 87 31.24 -25.05 17.77
N LEU A 88 31.44 -24.70 16.48
CA LEU A 88 31.88 -25.62 15.44
C LEU A 88 33.30 -25.26 14.99
N GLU A 89 34.25 -26.18 15.12
CA GLU A 89 35.53 -26.04 14.44
C GLU A 89 35.41 -26.46 12.96
N PRO A 90 36.36 -26.06 12.09
CA PRO A 90 36.36 -26.44 10.69
C PRO A 90 36.27 -27.96 10.43
N ASP A 91 36.88 -28.77 11.30
CA ASP A 91 36.83 -30.24 11.20
C ASP A 91 35.43 -30.78 11.53
N ASP A 92 34.76 -30.22 12.54
CA ASP A 92 33.40 -30.59 12.94
C ASP A 92 32.39 -30.22 11.83
N ALA A 93 32.59 -29.08 11.17
CA ALA A 93 31.79 -28.65 10.02
C ALA A 93 31.97 -29.58 8.80
N ASP A 94 33.17 -30.14 8.59
CA ASP A 94 33.43 -31.14 7.55
C ASP A 94 32.71 -32.45 7.85
N GLU A 95 32.66 -32.90 9.11
CA GLU A 95 31.90 -34.09 9.53
C GLU A 95 30.39 -33.88 9.37
N LEU A 96 29.87 -32.72 9.76
CA LEU A 96 28.47 -32.34 9.58
C LEU A 96 28.07 -32.35 8.11
N ALA A 97 28.84 -31.68 7.26
CA ALA A 97 28.60 -31.65 5.82
C ALA A 97 28.62 -33.06 5.20
N ARG A 98 29.52 -33.94 5.65
CA ARG A 98 29.53 -35.35 5.20
C ARG A 98 28.29 -36.10 5.63
N SER A 99 27.88 -35.97 6.90
CA SER A 99 26.68 -36.63 7.44
C SER A 99 25.42 -36.21 6.67
N ILE A 100 25.29 -34.91 6.38
CA ILE A 100 24.16 -34.36 5.62
C ILE A 100 24.16 -34.89 4.18
N VAL A 101 25.29 -34.78 3.48
CA VAL A 101 25.41 -35.25 2.08
C VAL A 101 25.16 -36.76 1.97
N GLN A 102 25.64 -37.57 2.92
CA GLN A 102 25.39 -39.01 2.94
C GLN A 102 23.92 -39.35 3.18
N THR A 103 23.19 -38.51 3.92
CA THR A 103 21.75 -38.69 4.16
C THR A 103 20.96 -38.41 2.88
N PHE A 104 21.29 -37.34 2.15
CA PHE A 104 20.65 -37.03 0.88
C PHE A 104 21.07 -37.94 -0.28
N ARG A 105 22.30 -38.46 -0.23
CA ARG A 105 22.83 -39.40 -1.23
C ARG A 105 23.67 -40.49 -0.55
N PRO A 106 23.09 -41.68 -0.31
CA PRO A 106 23.81 -42.79 0.27
C PRO A 106 25.07 -43.15 -0.54
N ALA A 107 26.14 -43.53 0.16
CA ALA A 107 27.42 -43.89 -0.44
C ALA A 107 27.35 -45.08 -1.43
N SER A 108 26.28 -45.89 -1.33
CA SER A 108 26.01 -47.01 -2.25
C SER A 108 25.59 -46.55 -3.66
N GLY A 109 25.27 -45.27 -3.85
CA GLY A 109 24.78 -44.72 -5.11
C GLY A 109 23.39 -45.20 -5.52
N LYS A 110 22.73 -46.02 -4.69
CA LYS A 110 21.34 -46.46 -4.91
C LYS A 110 20.39 -45.31 -4.59
N LYS A 111 19.37 -45.13 -5.44
CA LYS A 111 18.24 -44.22 -5.16
C LYS A 111 17.59 -44.64 -3.84
N ARG A 112 17.16 -43.65 -3.05
CA ARG A 112 16.44 -43.93 -1.80
C ARG A 112 15.10 -44.57 -2.14
N SER A 113 14.66 -45.53 -1.36
CA SER A 113 13.39 -46.24 -1.57
C SER A 113 12.44 -45.95 -0.42
N PHE A 114 11.21 -45.58 -0.75
CA PHE A 114 10.15 -45.35 0.21
C PHE A 114 8.97 -46.28 -0.13
N SER A 115 8.65 -47.20 0.79
CA SER A 115 7.57 -48.17 0.60
C SER A 115 6.30 -47.73 1.33
N PHE A 116 5.16 -47.84 0.67
CA PHE A 116 3.86 -47.51 1.24
C PHE A 116 2.76 -48.38 0.65
N TYR A 117 1.62 -48.44 1.34
CA TYR A 117 0.43 -49.08 0.82
C TYR A 117 -0.36 -48.10 -0.05
N ASN A 118 -0.44 -48.36 -1.35
CA ASN A 118 -1.20 -47.55 -2.28
C ASN A 118 -2.68 -47.93 -2.20
N TRP A 119 -3.52 -47.03 -1.66
CA TRP A 119 -4.96 -47.27 -1.50
C TRP A 119 -5.73 -47.23 -2.82
N GLU A 120 -5.18 -46.61 -3.88
CA GLU A 120 -5.76 -46.60 -5.22
C GLU A 120 -5.63 -47.97 -5.90
N THR A 121 -4.44 -48.58 -5.84
CA THR A 121 -4.15 -49.89 -6.46
C THR A 121 -4.33 -51.07 -5.50
N ARG A 122 -4.50 -50.80 -4.20
CA ARG A 122 -4.60 -51.76 -3.08
C ARG A 122 -3.40 -52.69 -2.96
N ARG A 123 -2.19 -52.18 -3.21
CA ARG A 123 -0.94 -52.94 -3.18
C ARG A 123 0.16 -52.16 -2.47
N GLU A 124 1.14 -52.87 -1.94
CA GLU A 124 2.39 -52.23 -1.52
C GLU A 124 3.18 -51.80 -2.74
N GLU A 125 3.58 -50.53 -2.76
CA GLU A 125 4.38 -49.93 -3.81
C GLU A 125 5.60 -49.26 -3.20
N THR A 126 6.69 -49.22 -3.96
CA THR A 126 7.94 -48.58 -3.56
C THR A 126 8.30 -47.52 -4.58
N VAL A 127 8.53 -46.30 -4.11
CA VAL A 127 8.98 -45.18 -4.93
C VAL A 127 10.45 -44.91 -4.65
N PHE A 128 11.17 -44.50 -5.70
CA PHE A 128 12.59 -44.19 -5.62
C PHE A 128 12.85 -42.69 -5.77
N THR A 129 13.55 -42.08 -4.82
CA THR A 129 13.87 -40.65 -4.81
C THR A 129 15.38 -40.39 -4.87
N SER A 130 15.77 -39.30 -5.51
CA SER A 130 17.16 -38.88 -5.71
C SER A 130 17.29 -37.37 -5.43
N ILE A 131 17.77 -36.98 -4.25
CA ILE A 131 17.88 -35.55 -3.89
C ILE A 131 19.13 -34.90 -4.51
N LEU A 132 20.28 -35.58 -4.44
CA LEU A 132 21.55 -35.11 -5.00
C LEU A 132 22.10 -36.12 -6.01
N LYS A 133 22.69 -35.61 -7.10
CA LYS A 133 23.45 -36.39 -8.09
C LYS A 133 24.93 -36.00 -8.12
N ALA A 134 25.77 -36.92 -8.59
CA ALA A 134 27.17 -36.60 -8.91
C ALA A 134 27.22 -35.65 -10.11
N SER A 135 27.96 -34.56 -10.01
CA SER A 135 28.18 -33.62 -11.13
C SER A 135 29.56 -33.84 -11.77
N SER A 136 30.62 -33.75 -10.97
CA SER A 136 32.00 -33.86 -11.42
C SER A 136 32.89 -34.47 -10.33
N PHE A 137 34.02 -35.03 -10.73
CA PHE A 137 35.00 -35.61 -9.82
C PHE A 137 36.39 -35.05 -10.15
N ASP A 138 37.09 -34.55 -9.13
CA ASP A 138 38.47 -34.11 -9.27
C ASP A 138 39.42 -35.17 -8.71
N ALA A 139 40.09 -35.89 -9.63
CA ALA A 139 41.03 -36.95 -9.31
C ALA A 139 42.29 -36.45 -8.57
N LYS A 140 42.64 -35.16 -8.66
CA LYS A 140 43.83 -34.60 -8.00
C LYS A 140 43.60 -34.35 -6.51
N THR A 141 42.38 -33.96 -6.15
CA THR A 141 41.99 -33.64 -4.78
C THR A 141 41.10 -34.71 -4.14
N ASN A 142 40.87 -35.82 -4.85
CA ASN A 142 39.93 -36.90 -4.51
C ASN A 142 38.57 -36.36 -4.03
N SER A 143 38.09 -35.29 -4.67
CA SER A 143 36.91 -34.54 -4.24
C SER A 143 35.75 -34.77 -5.21
N GLN A 144 34.63 -35.22 -4.65
CA GLN A 144 33.37 -35.43 -5.36
C GLN A 144 32.50 -34.17 -5.26
N TYR A 145 31.99 -33.70 -6.39
CA TYR A 145 31.03 -32.60 -6.46
C TYR A 145 29.61 -33.13 -6.72
N TYR A 146 28.64 -32.42 -6.16
CA TYR A 146 27.23 -32.79 -6.15
C TYR A 146 26.39 -31.63 -6.72
N ALA A 147 25.25 -31.99 -7.31
CA ALA A 147 24.24 -31.04 -7.75
C ALA A 147 22.85 -31.56 -7.36
N LEU A 148 21.88 -30.64 -7.18
CA LEU A 148 20.49 -31.03 -6.99
C LEU A 148 19.96 -31.77 -8.23
N ASP A 149 19.38 -32.92 -7.97
CA ASP A 149 18.60 -33.66 -8.97
C ASP A 149 17.16 -33.13 -9.03
N GLU A 150 16.31 -33.71 -9.88
CA GLU A 150 14.92 -33.26 -10.05
C GLU A 150 14.11 -33.31 -8.75
N ASP A 151 14.13 -34.44 -8.05
CA ASP A 151 13.42 -34.61 -6.77
C ASP A 151 13.94 -33.66 -5.67
N GLY A 152 15.24 -33.34 -5.69
CA GLY A 152 15.84 -32.38 -4.78
C GLY A 152 15.43 -30.93 -5.07
N LEU A 153 15.30 -30.58 -6.35
CA LEU A 153 14.72 -29.28 -6.74
C LEU A 153 13.25 -29.19 -6.31
N GLU A 154 12.49 -30.27 -6.49
CA GLU A 154 11.09 -30.33 -6.11
C GLU A 154 10.89 -30.12 -4.60
N LEU A 155 11.74 -30.73 -3.77
CA LEU A 155 11.76 -30.52 -2.32
C LEU A 155 12.09 -29.06 -1.96
N VAL A 156 13.07 -28.45 -2.62
CA VAL A 156 13.42 -27.04 -2.40
C VAL A 156 12.27 -26.13 -2.82
N PHE A 157 11.60 -26.41 -3.94
CA PHE A 157 10.44 -25.60 -4.35
C PHE A 157 9.27 -25.77 -3.38
N ALA A 158 9.00 -26.98 -2.90
CA ALA A 158 7.94 -27.21 -1.92
C ALA A 158 8.19 -26.48 -0.58
N THR A 159 9.45 -26.17 -0.25
CA THR A 159 9.84 -25.47 0.99
C THR A 159 10.10 -23.98 0.80
N LYS A 160 10.37 -23.52 -0.43
CA LYS A 160 10.59 -22.12 -0.75
C LYS A 160 9.27 -21.45 -1.12
N GLU A 161 9.07 -20.20 -0.70
CA GLU A 161 7.90 -19.39 -1.09
C GLU A 161 7.73 -19.24 -2.61
N PHE A 162 8.73 -19.61 -3.40
CA PHE A 162 8.64 -19.74 -4.86
C PHE A 162 7.46 -20.62 -5.31
N TYR A 163 7.12 -21.70 -4.60
CA TYR A 163 5.93 -22.47 -5.00
C TYR A 163 4.67 -21.61 -4.88
N MET A 164 4.53 -20.81 -3.81
CA MET A 164 3.42 -19.86 -3.63
C MET A 164 3.46 -18.67 -4.59
N GLU A 165 4.64 -18.20 -5.00
CA GLU A 165 4.80 -17.08 -5.93
C GLU A 165 4.50 -17.43 -7.39
N PHE A 166 4.66 -18.71 -7.76
CA PHE A 166 4.49 -19.19 -9.13
C PHE A 166 3.34 -20.20 -9.27
N GLN A 167 2.46 -20.37 -8.27
CA GLN A 167 1.34 -21.32 -8.37
C GLN A 167 0.53 -21.02 -9.63
N LEU A 168 0.09 -19.78 -9.81
CA LEU A 168 -0.74 -19.42 -10.95
C LEU A 168 -0.02 -19.61 -12.29
N SER A 169 1.25 -19.19 -12.40
CA SER A 169 2.05 -19.39 -13.61
C SER A 169 2.22 -20.89 -13.95
N ILE A 170 2.31 -21.77 -12.93
CA ILE A 170 2.35 -23.22 -13.10
C ILE A 170 0.98 -23.75 -13.54
N HIS A 171 -0.11 -23.30 -12.91
CA HIS A 171 -1.47 -23.67 -13.32
C HIS A 171 -1.74 -23.25 -14.77
N GLN A 172 -1.30 -22.05 -15.18
CA GLN A 172 -1.38 -21.56 -16.56
C GLN A 172 -0.66 -22.48 -17.53
N LEU A 173 0.60 -22.82 -17.24
CA LEU A 173 1.40 -23.69 -18.10
C LEU A 173 0.79 -25.08 -18.24
N LEU A 174 0.33 -25.66 -17.12
CA LEU A 174 -0.28 -26.99 -17.09
C LEU A 174 -1.63 -27.01 -17.82
N LEU A 175 -2.47 -25.99 -17.62
CA LEU A 175 -3.73 -25.83 -18.33
C LEU A 175 -3.49 -25.70 -19.84
N ARG A 176 -2.55 -24.85 -20.26
CA ARG A 176 -2.16 -24.71 -21.67
C ARG A 176 -1.73 -26.05 -22.25
N LYS A 177 -0.90 -26.79 -21.52
CA LYS A 177 -0.40 -28.10 -21.99
C LYS A 177 -1.50 -29.15 -22.11
N GLN A 178 -2.44 -29.19 -21.17
CA GLN A 178 -3.58 -30.11 -21.19
C GLN A 178 -4.54 -29.79 -22.33
N LEU A 179 -4.81 -28.50 -22.57
CA LEU A 179 -5.65 -28.05 -23.69
C LEU A 179 -5.01 -28.33 -25.06
N GLU A 180 -3.69 -28.14 -25.21
CA GLU A 180 -2.95 -28.52 -26.43
C GLU A 180 -3.06 -30.02 -26.75
N LYS A 181 -3.06 -30.87 -25.72
CA LYS A 181 -3.19 -32.33 -25.85
C LYS A 181 -4.64 -32.81 -26.04
N GLY A 182 -5.62 -31.92 -25.86
CA GLY A 182 -7.05 -32.28 -25.86
C GLY A 182 -7.51 -32.99 -24.57
N GLU A 183 -6.75 -32.91 -23.48
CA GLU A 183 -7.05 -33.52 -22.18
C GLU A 183 -7.97 -32.61 -21.34
N PHE A 184 -9.21 -32.41 -21.78
CA PHE A 184 -10.12 -31.41 -21.18
C PHE A 184 -10.54 -31.72 -19.72
N GLN A 185 -10.60 -32.99 -19.33
CA GLN A 185 -10.90 -33.35 -17.94
C GLN A 185 -9.74 -32.98 -16.99
N GLY A 186 -8.50 -33.12 -17.45
CA GLY A 186 -7.32 -32.67 -16.71
C GLY A 186 -7.33 -31.15 -16.56
N ALA A 187 -7.67 -30.43 -17.64
CA ALA A 187 -7.80 -28.98 -17.62
C ALA A 187 -8.87 -28.48 -16.64
N LEU A 188 -10.02 -29.16 -16.59
CA LEU A 188 -11.05 -28.83 -15.61
C LEU A 188 -10.58 -29.07 -14.16
N ARG A 189 -9.82 -30.13 -13.91
CA ARG A 189 -9.23 -30.38 -12.58
C ARG A 189 -8.27 -29.26 -12.20
N GLN A 190 -7.42 -28.82 -13.13
CA GLN A 190 -6.48 -27.73 -12.91
C GLN A 190 -7.18 -26.42 -12.50
N ILE A 191 -8.32 -26.10 -13.12
CA ILE A 191 -9.13 -24.93 -12.76
C ILE A 191 -9.73 -25.06 -11.36
N ASN A 192 -10.19 -26.27 -10.98
CA ASN A 192 -10.69 -26.47 -9.64
C ASN A 192 -9.59 -26.35 -8.57
N GLU A 193 -8.36 -26.78 -8.88
CA GLU A 193 -7.22 -26.55 -7.99
C GLU A 193 -6.93 -25.05 -7.84
N MET A 194 -6.92 -24.29 -8.94
CA MET A 194 -6.81 -22.82 -8.87
C MET A 194 -7.89 -22.20 -8.00
N ARG A 195 -9.14 -22.68 -8.07
CA ARG A 195 -10.23 -22.17 -7.23
C ARG A 195 -9.93 -22.38 -5.74
N VAL A 196 -9.46 -23.56 -5.35
CA VAL A 196 -9.10 -23.87 -3.95
C VAL A 196 -7.97 -22.96 -3.47
N ASP A 197 -6.99 -22.65 -4.32
CA ASP A 197 -5.91 -21.72 -3.98
C ASP A 197 -6.42 -20.28 -3.77
N VAL A 198 -7.34 -19.82 -4.62
CA VAL A 198 -8.02 -18.52 -4.48
C VAL A 198 -8.85 -18.46 -3.19
N GLU A 199 -9.60 -19.52 -2.87
CA GLU A 199 -10.37 -19.64 -1.61
C GLU A 199 -9.43 -19.58 -0.38
N ALA A 200 -8.29 -20.27 -0.41
CA ALA A 200 -7.30 -20.23 0.66
C ALA A 200 -6.68 -18.84 0.84
N LEU A 201 -6.42 -18.14 -0.26
CA LEU A 201 -5.91 -16.76 -0.25
C LEU A 201 -6.95 -15.79 0.32
N GLN A 202 -8.22 -15.98 -0.01
CA GLN A 202 -9.34 -15.24 0.58
C GLN A 202 -9.40 -15.40 2.10
N GLU A 203 -9.32 -16.62 2.61
CA GLU A 203 -9.31 -16.87 4.06
C GLU A 203 -8.11 -16.19 4.75
N ARG A 204 -6.94 -16.22 4.11
CA ARG A 204 -5.73 -15.57 4.65
C ARG A 204 -5.89 -14.06 4.71
N MET A 205 -6.48 -13.44 3.68
CA MET A 205 -6.79 -12.01 3.67
C MET A 205 -7.79 -11.63 4.77
N LEU A 206 -8.82 -12.45 5.01
CA LEU A 206 -9.79 -12.20 6.09
C LEU A 206 -9.15 -12.26 7.48
N LYS A 207 -8.21 -13.19 7.71
CA LYS A 207 -7.44 -13.26 8.96
C LYS A 207 -6.56 -12.02 9.13
N LEU A 208 -5.86 -11.61 8.07
CA LEU A 208 -5.02 -10.42 8.06
C LEU A 208 -5.84 -9.15 8.35
N GLU A 209 -7.02 -9.02 7.76
CA GLU A 209 -7.98 -7.95 8.04
C GLU A 209 -8.32 -7.84 9.53
N HIS A 210 -8.60 -8.98 10.18
CA HIS A 210 -8.92 -9.02 11.60
C HIS A 210 -7.71 -8.69 12.48
N GLU A 211 -6.52 -9.14 12.10
CA GLU A 211 -5.29 -8.83 12.82
C GLU A 211 -4.95 -7.35 12.74
N ILE A 212 -5.06 -6.76 11.54
CA ILE A 212 -4.86 -5.33 11.34
C ILE A 212 -5.82 -4.56 12.24
N LYS A 213 -7.13 -4.85 12.19
CA LYS A 213 -8.14 -4.17 13.03
C LYS A 213 -7.85 -4.23 14.54
N ARG A 214 -7.19 -5.28 15.03
CA ARG A 214 -6.85 -5.43 16.46
C ARG A 214 -5.51 -4.79 16.86
N SER A 215 -4.58 -4.60 15.93
CA SER A 215 -3.16 -4.34 16.23
C SER A 215 -2.65 -2.95 15.78
N ILE A 216 -3.56 -2.02 15.44
CA ILE A 216 -3.25 -0.71 14.83
C ILE A 216 -2.42 0.22 15.74
N VAL A 217 -2.29 -0.09 17.02
CA VAL A 217 -1.72 0.83 18.03
C VAL A 217 -0.21 1.07 17.85
N SER A 218 0.52 0.21 17.15
CA SER A 218 1.98 0.27 17.02
C SER A 218 2.46 0.63 15.60
N GLU A 219 3.29 1.67 15.45
CA GLU A 219 3.83 2.13 14.15
C GLU A 219 4.68 1.05 13.44
N GLU A 220 5.45 0.26 14.20
CA GLU A 220 6.26 -0.86 13.66
C GLU A 220 5.38 -1.97 13.08
N THR A 221 4.27 -2.28 13.77
CA THR A 221 3.29 -3.27 13.33
C THR A 221 2.57 -2.81 12.07
N LEU A 222 2.25 -1.52 11.97
CA LEU A 222 1.69 -0.94 10.75
C LEU A 222 2.64 -1.03 9.56
N LYS A 223 3.93 -0.69 9.73
CA LYS A 223 4.91 -0.80 8.64
C LYS A 223 5.02 -2.24 8.13
N ARG A 224 5.02 -3.21 9.05
CA ARG A 224 5.08 -4.64 8.73
C ARG A 224 3.84 -5.14 7.98
N TYR A 225 2.63 -4.74 8.41
CA TYR A 225 1.40 -5.10 7.69
C TYR A 225 1.29 -4.36 6.35
N GLY A 226 1.76 -3.12 6.30
CA GLY A 226 1.82 -2.33 5.07
C GLY A 226 2.70 -2.96 4.00
N SER A 227 3.92 -3.40 4.34
CA SER A 227 4.79 -4.10 3.40
C SER A 227 4.18 -5.42 2.93
N LEU A 228 3.61 -6.20 3.86
CA LEU A 228 2.96 -7.48 3.53
C LEU A 228 1.78 -7.29 2.57
N LEU A 229 0.95 -6.26 2.80
CA LEU A 229 -0.16 -5.93 1.90
C LEU A 229 0.31 -5.46 0.52
N ASP A 230 1.42 -4.71 0.46
CA ASP A 230 2.00 -4.27 -0.81
C ASP A 230 2.54 -5.46 -1.61
N ASP A 231 3.19 -6.41 -0.93
CA ASP A 231 3.68 -7.64 -1.53
C ASP A 231 2.52 -8.50 -2.08
N ILE A 232 1.42 -8.63 -1.31
CA ILE A 232 0.20 -9.31 -1.76
C ILE A 232 -0.40 -8.59 -2.98
N TYR A 233 -0.50 -7.27 -2.95
CA TYR A 233 -1.08 -6.49 -4.04
C TYR A 233 -0.26 -6.65 -5.33
N VAL A 234 1.07 -6.49 -5.27
CA VAL A 234 1.95 -6.65 -6.44
C VAL A 234 1.83 -8.05 -7.02
N ARG A 235 1.72 -9.07 -6.15
CA ARG A 235 1.53 -10.46 -6.58
C ARG A 235 0.19 -10.66 -7.29
N LEU A 236 -0.91 -10.29 -6.64
CA LEU A 236 -2.26 -10.43 -7.20
C LEU A 236 -2.41 -9.65 -8.51
N HIS A 237 -1.76 -8.50 -8.65
CA HIS A 237 -1.78 -7.76 -9.90
C HIS A 237 -1.09 -8.53 -11.04
N ARG A 238 0.10 -9.09 -10.81
CA ARG A 238 0.80 -9.91 -11.82
C ARG A 238 -0.01 -11.14 -12.18
N GLU A 239 -0.59 -11.79 -11.18
CA GLU A 239 -1.47 -12.94 -11.38
C GLU A 239 -2.72 -12.60 -12.20
N ASN A 240 -3.30 -11.41 -12.00
CA ASN A 240 -4.43 -10.95 -12.80
C ASN A 240 -4.07 -10.79 -14.29
N ASP A 241 -2.85 -10.32 -14.58
CA ASP A 241 -2.33 -10.24 -15.96
C ASP A 241 -2.18 -11.65 -16.58
N GLU A 242 -1.67 -12.62 -15.81
CA GLU A 242 -1.57 -14.02 -16.23
C GLU A 242 -2.95 -14.67 -16.49
N PHE A 243 -3.97 -14.31 -15.71
CA PHE A 243 -5.35 -14.76 -15.92
C PHE A 243 -5.94 -14.24 -17.24
N GLU A 244 -5.68 -12.99 -17.62
CA GLU A 244 -6.13 -12.45 -18.92
C GLU A 244 -5.48 -13.20 -20.09
N GLU A 245 -4.18 -13.52 -20.00
CA GLU A 245 -3.52 -14.36 -21.01
C GLU A 245 -4.13 -15.76 -21.12
N LEU A 246 -4.46 -16.36 -19.98
CA LEU A 246 -5.16 -17.65 -19.89
C LEU A 246 -6.53 -17.60 -20.58
N ARG A 247 -7.30 -16.55 -20.29
CA ARG A 247 -8.63 -16.32 -20.83
C ARG A 247 -8.58 -16.15 -22.35
N GLN A 248 -7.63 -15.36 -22.84
CA GLN A 248 -7.34 -15.20 -24.26
C GLN A 248 -7.04 -16.57 -24.90
N PHE A 249 -6.19 -17.39 -24.28
CA PHE A 249 -5.82 -18.71 -24.80
C PHE A 249 -7.01 -19.70 -24.86
N VAL A 250 -7.87 -19.73 -23.82
CA VAL A 250 -9.08 -20.58 -23.83
C VAL A 250 -10.06 -20.11 -24.90
N LYS A 251 -10.20 -18.79 -25.10
CA LYS A 251 -11.03 -18.22 -26.16
C LYS A 251 -10.52 -18.61 -27.55
N GLU A 252 -9.23 -18.49 -27.81
CA GLU A 252 -8.60 -18.92 -29.07
C GLU A 252 -8.78 -20.42 -29.30
N THR A 253 -8.64 -21.23 -28.26
CA THR A 253 -8.86 -22.69 -28.35
C THR A 253 -10.31 -23.01 -28.67
N ARG A 254 -11.27 -22.30 -28.07
CA ARG A 254 -12.70 -22.41 -28.37
C ARG A 254 -13.00 -22.05 -29.83
N GLU A 255 -12.43 -20.95 -30.33
CA GLU A 255 -12.59 -20.50 -31.71
C GLU A 255 -11.98 -21.49 -32.72
N ARG A 256 -10.81 -22.06 -32.40
CA ARG A 256 -10.17 -23.11 -33.22
C ARG A 256 -11.04 -24.36 -33.33
N LEU A 257 -11.63 -24.80 -32.23
CA LEU A 257 -12.54 -25.96 -32.21
C LEU A 257 -13.84 -25.69 -32.99
N LEU A 258 -14.36 -24.45 -32.96
CA LEU A 258 -15.50 -24.03 -33.77
C LEU A 258 -15.17 -24.04 -35.27
N ALA A 259 -13.99 -23.55 -35.66
CA ALA A 259 -13.52 -23.55 -37.05
C ALA A 259 -13.30 -24.97 -37.59
N ASP A 260 -12.82 -25.90 -36.75
CA ASP A 260 -12.64 -27.32 -37.09
C ASP A 260 -13.96 -28.13 -37.15
N SER A 261 -15.10 -27.52 -36.79
CA SER A 261 -16.42 -28.19 -36.77
C SER A 261 -16.96 -28.59 -38.16
N LEU A 262 -16.22 -28.33 -39.25
CA LEU A 262 -16.43 -28.92 -40.58
C LEU A 262 -16.03 -30.42 -40.65
N LYS A 263 -15.35 -30.94 -39.62
CA LYS A 263 -15.13 -32.39 -39.38
C LYS A 263 -15.98 -32.85 -38.20
N PRO A 264 -16.35 -34.15 -38.12
CA PRO A 264 -17.10 -34.67 -36.99
C PRO A 264 -16.20 -34.72 -35.75
N THR A 265 -16.04 -33.57 -35.09
CA THR A 265 -15.45 -33.49 -33.75
C THR A 265 -16.44 -34.05 -32.74
N PRO A 266 -15.99 -34.82 -31.73
CA PRO A 266 -16.88 -35.40 -30.74
C PRO A 266 -17.55 -34.27 -29.94
N HIS A 267 -18.89 -34.24 -29.96
CA HIS A 267 -19.75 -33.24 -29.29
C HIS A 267 -19.28 -32.89 -27.86
N ASN A 268 -18.72 -33.87 -27.15
CA ASN A 268 -18.22 -33.76 -25.78
C ASN A 268 -17.08 -32.74 -25.63
N ALA A 269 -16.17 -32.60 -26.60
CA ALA A 269 -15.00 -31.72 -26.48
C ALA A 269 -15.39 -30.23 -26.39
N TYR A 270 -16.42 -29.84 -27.15
CA TYR A 270 -16.94 -28.48 -27.13
C TYR A 270 -17.66 -28.16 -25.81
N GLU A 271 -18.46 -29.09 -25.28
CA GLU A 271 -19.08 -28.92 -23.96
C GLU A 271 -18.03 -28.75 -22.85
N TYR A 272 -16.94 -29.54 -22.89
CA TYR A 272 -15.86 -29.38 -21.92
C TYR A 272 -15.16 -28.02 -22.05
N ILE A 273 -14.91 -27.51 -23.26
CA ILE A 273 -14.30 -26.18 -23.45
C ILE A 273 -15.19 -25.08 -22.88
N LEU A 274 -16.51 -25.17 -23.06
CA LEU A 274 -17.47 -24.20 -22.53
C LEU A 274 -17.48 -24.23 -21.00
N ARG A 275 -17.42 -25.44 -20.42
CA ARG A 275 -17.34 -25.59 -18.97
C ARG A 275 -16.04 -25.05 -18.40
N ILE A 276 -14.90 -25.32 -19.06
CA ILE A 276 -13.59 -24.77 -18.72
C ILE A 276 -13.61 -23.24 -18.77
N ALA A 277 -14.17 -22.65 -19.82
CA ALA A 277 -14.29 -21.20 -19.95
C ALA A 277 -15.14 -20.58 -18.83
N ASN A 278 -16.29 -21.18 -18.51
CA ASN A 278 -17.16 -20.68 -17.44
C ASN A 278 -16.53 -20.81 -16.05
N GLU A 279 -15.87 -21.93 -15.74
CA GLU A 279 -15.19 -22.11 -14.45
C GLU A 279 -13.97 -21.19 -14.34
N LEU A 280 -13.21 -20.99 -15.42
CA LEU A 280 -12.09 -20.05 -15.42
C LEU A 280 -12.56 -18.61 -15.18
N GLU A 281 -13.68 -18.20 -15.77
CA GLU A 281 -14.24 -16.85 -15.56
C GLU A 281 -14.70 -16.63 -14.12
N LYS A 282 -15.24 -17.67 -13.46
CA LYS A 282 -15.59 -17.61 -12.03
C LYS A 282 -14.35 -17.42 -11.15
N VAL A 283 -13.34 -18.26 -11.35
CA VAL A 283 -12.08 -18.19 -10.59
C VAL A 283 -11.40 -16.84 -10.80
N HIS A 284 -11.40 -16.34 -12.04
CA HIS A 284 -10.87 -15.01 -12.34
C HIS A 284 -11.66 -13.91 -11.62
N GLY A 285 -12.99 -13.96 -11.64
CA GLY A 285 -13.83 -12.98 -10.92
C GLY A 285 -13.60 -12.99 -9.41
N GLU A 286 -13.45 -14.17 -8.81
CA GLU A 286 -13.09 -14.31 -7.39
C GLU A 286 -11.71 -13.72 -7.09
N HIS A 287 -10.73 -13.98 -7.96
CA HIS A 287 -9.38 -13.43 -7.86
C HIS A 287 -9.34 -11.91 -8.01
N THR A 288 -10.03 -11.34 -9.00
CA THR A 288 -10.16 -9.89 -9.19
C THR A 288 -10.84 -9.23 -7.98
N ALA A 289 -11.84 -9.88 -7.39
CA ALA A 289 -12.47 -9.39 -6.16
C ALA A 289 -11.48 -9.36 -4.98
N LEU A 290 -10.56 -10.33 -4.88
CA LEU A 290 -9.49 -10.32 -3.88
C LEU A 290 -8.49 -9.19 -4.13
N LEU A 291 -8.11 -8.96 -5.37
CA LEU A 291 -7.24 -7.84 -5.74
C LEU A 291 -7.86 -6.50 -5.27
N GLN A 292 -9.14 -6.27 -5.59
CA GLN A 292 -9.85 -5.07 -5.16
C GLN A 292 -9.93 -4.97 -3.63
N ARG A 293 -10.27 -6.07 -2.95
CA ARG A 293 -10.33 -6.12 -1.49
C ARG A 293 -8.97 -5.84 -0.84
N SER A 294 -7.86 -6.24 -1.46
CA SER A 294 -6.51 -5.98 -0.94
C SER A 294 -6.20 -4.46 -0.96
N MET A 295 -6.65 -3.77 -2.01
CA MET A 295 -6.50 -2.33 -2.16
C MET A 295 -7.36 -1.57 -1.15
N GLU A 296 -8.60 -2.01 -0.95
CA GLU A 296 -9.50 -1.47 0.08
C GLU A 296 -8.91 -1.66 1.49
N LEU A 297 -8.37 -2.85 1.78
CA LEU A 297 -7.76 -3.14 3.07
C LEU A 297 -6.54 -2.25 3.34
N LYS A 298 -5.68 -2.05 2.34
CA LYS A 298 -4.53 -1.15 2.43
C LYS A 298 -4.95 0.28 2.78
N ASN A 299 -6.00 0.78 2.13
CA ASN A 299 -6.53 2.12 2.38
C ASN A 299 -7.18 2.23 3.77
N GLN A 300 -8.00 1.25 4.15
CA GLN A 300 -8.64 1.19 5.47
C GLN A 300 -7.63 1.07 6.60
N ALA A 301 -6.59 0.25 6.44
CA ALA A 301 -5.51 0.11 7.41
C ALA A 301 -4.78 1.43 7.64
N LEU A 302 -4.46 2.16 6.57
CA LEU A 302 -3.86 3.49 6.65
C LEU A 302 -4.79 4.50 7.33
N HIS A 303 -6.08 4.48 7.01
CA HIS A 303 -7.06 5.39 7.62
C HIS A 303 -7.22 5.11 9.12
N ALA A 304 -7.48 3.86 9.49
CA ALA A 304 -7.68 3.44 10.86
C ALA A 304 -6.44 3.69 11.72
N ALA A 305 -5.25 3.64 11.13
CA ALA A 305 -4.02 4.01 11.81
C ALA A 305 -3.82 5.50 12.01
N LYS A 306 -4.16 6.31 11.01
CA LYS A 306 -4.20 7.76 11.20
C LYS A 306 -5.16 8.09 12.35
N GLU A 307 -6.37 7.54 12.32
CA GLU A 307 -7.35 7.70 13.41
C GLU A 307 -6.78 7.25 14.75
N SER A 308 -6.20 6.04 14.84
CA SER A 308 -5.59 5.55 16.09
C SER A 308 -4.49 6.48 16.60
N LEU A 309 -3.64 7.01 15.72
CA LEU A 309 -2.60 7.99 16.09
C LEU A 309 -3.21 9.33 16.52
N TYR A 310 -4.26 9.81 15.84
CA TYR A 310 -5.02 11.00 16.26
C TYR A 310 -5.64 10.80 17.65
N TYR A 311 -6.26 9.65 17.91
CA TYR A 311 -6.87 9.33 19.21
C TYR A 311 -5.83 9.03 20.30
N THR A 312 -4.63 8.57 19.96
CA THR A 312 -3.52 8.38 20.92
C THR A 312 -2.86 9.71 21.30
N GLY A 313 -2.79 10.65 20.34
CA GLY A 313 -2.25 12.00 20.55
C GLY A 313 -3.22 12.96 21.23
N MET A 314 -4.53 12.73 21.14
CA MET A 314 -5.52 13.42 21.94
C MET A 314 -5.58 12.77 23.32
N ALA A 315 -5.08 13.45 24.35
CA ALA A 315 -5.42 13.12 25.73
C ALA A 315 -6.96 13.07 25.82
N SER A 316 -7.51 11.87 26.04
CA SER A 316 -8.94 11.67 26.17
C SER A 316 -9.47 12.59 27.27
N PHE A 317 -10.14 13.66 26.87
CA PHE A 317 -10.73 14.61 27.78
C PHE A 317 -12.02 13.99 28.31
N ASN A 318 -12.02 13.54 29.57
CA ASN A 318 -13.19 12.92 30.15
C ASN A 318 -14.11 14.03 30.64
N PHE A 319 -15.13 14.36 29.86
CA PHE A 319 -16.05 15.47 30.15
C PHE A 319 -16.73 15.33 31.53
N GLU A 320 -17.08 14.10 31.92
CA GLU A 320 -17.70 13.86 33.24
C GLU A 320 -16.72 14.12 34.38
N GLN A 321 -15.47 13.66 34.24
CA GLN A 321 -14.47 13.77 35.29
C GLN A 321 -13.85 15.18 35.35
N ASP A 322 -13.52 15.78 34.22
CA ASP A 322 -12.72 17.01 34.15
C ASP A 322 -13.57 18.29 34.18
N ILE A 323 -14.81 18.24 33.68
CA ILE A 323 -15.74 19.40 33.66
C ILE A 323 -16.91 19.21 34.61
N ALA A 324 -17.67 18.12 34.45
CA ALA A 324 -18.92 17.96 35.19
C ALA A 324 -18.68 17.79 36.70
N SER A 325 -17.68 16.98 37.09
CA SER A 325 -17.35 16.79 38.50
C SER A 325 -16.87 18.08 39.19
N LEU A 326 -16.12 18.93 38.46
CA LEU A 326 -15.62 20.21 38.96
C LEU A 326 -16.75 21.25 39.12
N LEU A 327 -17.69 21.29 38.17
CA LEU A 327 -18.86 22.18 38.22
C LEU A 327 -19.86 21.79 39.30
N ILE A 328 -20.06 20.49 39.55
CA ILE A 328 -21.03 19.99 40.52
C ILE A 328 -20.43 19.88 41.93
N GLY A 329 -19.18 19.44 42.04
CA GLY A 329 -18.50 19.22 43.31
C GLY A 329 -18.01 20.49 44.02
N SER A 330 -17.72 21.55 43.27
CA SER A 330 -17.32 22.84 43.80
C SER A 330 -18.16 23.94 43.15
N PRO A 331 -19.09 24.61 43.89
CA PRO A 331 -19.94 25.64 43.31
C PRO A 331 -19.07 26.84 42.94
N LEU A 332 -18.68 26.93 41.67
CA LEU A 332 -18.05 28.10 41.11
C LEU A 332 -19.05 29.27 41.16
N PRO A 333 -18.57 30.52 41.33
CA PRO A 333 -19.42 31.69 41.21
C PRO A 333 -20.17 31.70 39.87
N LEU A 334 -21.42 32.14 39.87
CA LEU A 334 -22.33 32.08 38.71
C LEU A 334 -21.74 32.75 37.45
N GLU A 335 -20.97 33.82 37.64
CA GLU A 335 -20.29 34.54 36.55
C GLU A 335 -19.17 33.71 35.90
N ALA A 336 -18.41 32.96 36.71
CA ALA A 336 -17.38 32.05 36.20
C ALA A 336 -18.01 30.83 35.49
N MET A 337 -19.12 30.31 36.02
CA MET A 337 -19.88 29.24 35.36
C MET A 337 -20.41 29.66 33.99
N LYS A 338 -20.81 30.93 33.81
CA LYS A 338 -21.26 31.44 32.51
C LYS A 338 -20.17 31.34 31.44
N GLY A 339 -18.91 31.58 31.79
CA GLY A 339 -17.78 31.42 30.88
C GLY A 339 -17.54 29.96 30.47
N VAL A 340 -17.67 29.02 31.42
CA VAL A 340 -17.49 27.59 31.17
C VAL A 340 -18.66 26.99 30.37
N LEU A 341 -19.89 27.45 30.62
CA LEU A 341 -21.11 26.93 29.99
C LEU A 341 -21.43 27.59 28.64
N ALA A 342 -20.99 28.82 28.39
CA ALA A 342 -21.28 29.55 27.15
C ALA A 342 -20.94 28.80 25.84
N PRO A 343 -19.85 28.00 25.75
CA PRO A 343 -19.56 27.22 24.54
C PRO A 343 -20.55 26.07 24.32
N PHE A 344 -21.17 25.55 25.39
CA PHE A 344 -22.09 24.40 25.35
C PHE A 344 -23.55 24.82 25.21
N VAL A 345 -23.87 26.06 25.59
CA VAL A 345 -25.18 26.65 25.31
C VAL A 345 -25.17 27.14 23.87
N GLY A 346 -25.62 26.29 22.96
CA GLY A 346 -25.79 26.66 21.56
C GLY A 346 -26.64 27.93 21.43
N LEU A 347 -26.29 28.81 20.49
CA LEU A 347 -27.17 29.93 20.13
C LEU A 347 -28.54 29.36 19.74
N GLU A 348 -29.61 30.04 20.16
CA GLU A 348 -30.98 29.69 19.82
C GLU A 348 -31.11 29.57 18.29
N ARG A 349 -31.16 28.33 17.80
CA ARG A 349 -31.35 28.05 16.38
C ARG A 349 -32.83 28.15 16.07
N SER A 350 -33.26 29.29 15.56
CA SER A 350 -34.59 29.40 14.96
C SER A 350 -34.64 28.52 13.71
N ARG A 351 -35.51 27.50 13.71
CA ARG A 351 -35.82 26.75 12.49
C ARG A 351 -36.50 27.69 11.50
N THR A 352 -35.72 28.19 10.54
CA THR A 352 -36.21 29.07 9.48
C THR A 352 -36.11 28.31 8.16
N TRP A 353 -37.18 28.39 7.38
CA TRP A 353 -37.23 27.77 6.06
C TRP A 353 -36.95 28.84 5.01
N SER A 354 -35.97 28.61 4.16
CA SER A 354 -35.64 29.53 3.08
C SER A 354 -36.65 29.38 1.94
N PRO A 355 -37.23 30.46 1.40
CA PRO A 355 -38.04 30.37 0.18
C PRO A 355 -37.28 29.82 -1.04
N LEU A 356 -35.94 29.90 -1.02
CA LEU A 356 -35.09 29.36 -2.09
C LEU A 356 -35.08 27.84 -2.13
N THR A 357 -35.50 27.16 -1.06
CA THR A 357 -35.61 25.70 -1.01
C THR A 357 -36.65 25.15 -2.01
N VAL A 358 -37.58 25.98 -2.49
CA VAL A 358 -38.54 25.59 -3.56
C VAL A 358 -37.84 25.38 -4.89
N PHE A 359 -36.74 26.09 -5.13
CA PHE A 359 -35.98 26.05 -6.38
C PHE A 359 -34.76 25.13 -6.28
N ALA A 360 -34.54 24.52 -5.12
CA ALA A 360 -33.50 23.51 -4.96
C ALA A 360 -33.85 22.26 -5.78
N GLU A 361 -32.83 21.60 -6.31
CA GLU A 361 -33.02 20.37 -7.08
C GLU A 361 -33.72 19.31 -6.23
N GLN A 362 -34.86 18.81 -6.70
CA GLN A 362 -35.55 17.69 -6.05
C GLN A 362 -34.92 16.38 -6.51
N ASN A 363 -34.14 15.75 -5.64
CA ASN A 363 -33.54 14.46 -5.93
C ASN A 363 -34.47 13.32 -5.51
N ILE A 364 -34.84 12.48 -6.47
CA ILE A 364 -35.49 11.19 -6.20
C ILE A 364 -34.37 10.18 -5.95
N SER A 365 -33.98 10.02 -4.68
CA SER A 365 -33.09 8.94 -4.28
C SER A 365 -33.83 7.60 -4.37
N ARG A 366 -33.20 6.60 -4.97
CA ARG A 366 -33.66 5.21 -4.92
C ARG A 366 -33.24 4.66 -3.56
N ASP A 367 -34.18 4.05 -2.82
CA ASP A 367 -33.94 3.50 -1.48
C ASP A 367 -32.62 2.68 -1.44
N GLY A 368 -31.61 3.17 -0.71
CA GLY A 368 -30.38 2.43 -0.41
C GLY A 368 -29.05 3.20 -0.52
N GLU A 369 -29.00 4.33 -1.22
CA GLU A 369 -27.78 5.15 -1.32
C GLU A 369 -27.88 6.38 -0.42
N GLY A 370 -27.51 6.18 0.86
CA GLY A 370 -27.36 7.26 1.82
C GLY A 370 -26.06 8.03 1.61
N GLU A 371 -25.98 8.87 0.58
CA GLU A 371 -25.04 9.99 0.61
C GLU A 371 -25.65 11.08 1.51
N GLU A 372 -25.25 11.13 2.77
CA GLU A 372 -25.43 12.33 3.60
C GLU A 372 -24.54 13.43 3.03
N ARG A 373 -25.07 14.22 2.10
CA ARG A 373 -24.41 15.47 1.67
C ARG A 373 -24.76 16.59 2.64
N GLU A 374 -23.76 17.43 2.92
CA GLU A 374 -23.91 18.63 3.75
C GLU A 374 -25.07 19.48 3.22
N GLU A 375 -26.09 19.68 4.07
CA GLU A 375 -27.21 20.60 3.84
C GLU A 375 -26.70 22.06 3.87
N ALA A 376 -25.95 22.47 2.85
CA ALA A 376 -25.62 23.86 2.62
C ALA A 376 -26.86 24.59 2.10
N PHE A 377 -27.12 25.80 2.60
CA PHE A 377 -28.17 26.65 2.04
C PHE A 377 -27.87 26.90 0.55
N PRO A 378 -28.86 26.80 -0.35
CA PRO A 378 -28.66 27.18 -1.74
C PRO A 378 -28.28 28.66 -1.80
N GLU A 379 -27.01 28.92 -2.12
CA GLU A 379 -26.52 30.26 -2.40
C GLU A 379 -26.93 30.66 -3.83
N PRO A 380 -27.28 31.93 -4.07
CA PRO A 380 -27.54 32.40 -5.42
C PRO A 380 -26.32 32.11 -6.30
N ALA A 381 -26.51 31.46 -7.44
CA ALA A 381 -25.46 31.24 -8.42
C ALA A 381 -24.69 32.55 -8.64
N ALA A 382 -23.38 32.53 -8.40
CA ALA A 382 -22.51 33.69 -8.49
C ALA A 382 -22.41 34.17 -9.96
N GLY A 383 -23.45 34.85 -10.44
CA GLY A 383 -23.43 35.60 -11.69
C GLY A 383 -22.86 36.99 -11.44
N ASP A 384 -21.76 37.33 -12.12
CA ASP A 384 -21.16 38.66 -12.40
C ASP A 384 -20.97 39.70 -11.25
N GLY A 385 -21.50 39.47 -10.05
CA GLY A 385 -21.42 40.38 -8.91
C GLY A 385 -20.07 40.35 -8.21
N ALA A 386 -19.43 39.17 -8.14
CA ALA A 386 -18.10 38.99 -7.58
C ALA A 386 -17.04 39.75 -8.41
N ASP A 387 -17.13 39.67 -9.74
CA ASP A 387 -16.29 40.42 -10.68
C ASP A 387 -16.44 41.93 -10.53
N GLY A 388 -17.66 42.42 -10.29
CA GLY A 388 -17.92 43.85 -10.06
C GLY A 388 -17.25 44.39 -8.79
N PHE A 389 -17.26 43.63 -7.71
CA PHE A 389 -16.60 44.01 -6.45
C PHE A 389 -15.08 43.98 -6.58
N VAL A 390 -14.53 42.90 -7.17
CA VAL A 390 -13.08 42.77 -7.41
C VAL A 390 -12.57 43.91 -8.29
N ARG A 391 -13.30 44.28 -9.35
CA ARG A 391 -12.93 45.42 -10.22
C ARG A 391 -13.00 46.77 -9.50
N LYS A 392 -14.01 47.00 -8.65
CA LYS A 392 -14.10 48.24 -7.85
C LYS A 392 -12.96 48.33 -6.83
N ARG A 393 -12.65 47.21 -6.17
CA ARG A 393 -11.52 47.11 -5.22
C ARG A 393 -10.19 47.34 -5.92
N GLY A 394 -9.98 46.75 -7.10
CA GLY A 394 -8.76 46.92 -7.88
C GLY A 394 -8.51 48.36 -8.32
N LYS A 395 -9.56 49.08 -8.76
CA LYS A 395 -9.46 50.53 -9.05
C LYS A 395 -9.01 51.34 -7.83
N LEU A 396 -9.54 51.01 -6.65
CA LEU A 396 -9.19 51.70 -5.41
C LEU A 396 -7.75 51.41 -5.00
N PHE A 397 -7.29 50.17 -5.11
CA PHE A 397 -5.88 49.79 -4.89
C PHE A 397 -4.94 50.48 -5.87
N HIS A 398 -5.33 50.60 -7.13
CA HIS A 398 -4.54 51.31 -8.14
C HIS A 398 -4.36 52.79 -7.78
N THR A 399 -5.43 53.47 -7.36
CA THR A 399 -5.35 54.87 -6.90
C THR A 399 -4.51 55.05 -5.64
N LEU A 400 -4.63 54.14 -4.66
CA LEU A 400 -3.84 54.20 -3.43
C LEU A 400 -2.35 53.94 -3.69
N MET A 401 -2.04 52.99 -4.57
CA MET A 401 -0.67 52.71 -4.98
C MET A 401 -0.06 53.90 -5.74
N ALA A 402 -0.80 54.54 -6.65
CA ALA A 402 -0.31 55.71 -7.37
C ALA A 402 0.05 56.88 -6.43
N ASP A 403 -0.82 57.19 -5.45
CA ASP A 403 -0.56 58.23 -4.45
C ASP A 403 0.61 57.86 -3.50
N LEU A 404 0.72 56.59 -3.12
CA LEU A 404 1.85 56.09 -2.34
C LEU A 404 3.18 56.23 -3.08
N LEU A 405 3.21 55.92 -4.38
CA LEU A 405 4.40 56.08 -5.23
C LEU A 405 4.77 57.55 -5.42
N GLU A 406 3.81 58.45 -5.65
CA GLU A 406 4.07 59.89 -5.75
C GLU A 406 4.69 60.45 -4.45
N ARG A 407 4.26 59.95 -3.29
CA ARG A 407 4.83 60.33 -1.98
C ARG A 407 6.23 59.77 -1.77
N LEU A 408 6.48 58.53 -2.19
CA LEU A 408 7.80 57.88 -2.17
C LEU A 408 8.80 58.49 -3.18
N GLU A 409 8.33 59.20 -4.20
CA GLU A 409 9.20 60.00 -5.09
C GLU A 409 9.62 61.33 -4.46
N ARG A 410 8.86 61.84 -3.48
CA ARG A 410 9.13 63.09 -2.78
C ARG A 410 9.87 62.91 -1.44
N ALA A 411 9.86 61.69 -0.88
CA ALA A 411 10.47 61.37 0.40
C ALA A 411 11.07 59.96 0.38
N ASP A 412 12.23 59.77 1.04
CA ASP A 412 12.93 58.48 1.09
C ASP A 412 12.16 57.38 1.86
N ALA A 413 11.26 57.79 2.76
CA ALA A 413 10.39 56.90 3.52
C ALA A 413 9.00 57.52 3.71
N VAL A 414 7.96 56.70 3.57
CA VAL A 414 6.56 57.11 3.81
C VAL A 414 6.00 56.33 4.99
N GLU A 415 5.53 57.05 6.00
CA GLU A 415 4.85 56.45 7.15
C GLU A 415 3.34 56.44 6.97
N LEU A 416 2.70 55.33 7.37
CA LEU A 416 1.26 55.16 7.30
C LEU A 416 0.52 56.25 8.09
N ALA A 417 1.06 56.71 9.21
CA ALA A 417 0.51 57.85 9.97
C ALA A 417 0.38 59.12 9.12
N ASN A 418 1.41 59.46 8.35
CA ASN A 418 1.42 60.64 7.48
C ASN A 418 0.43 60.49 6.31
N VAL A 419 0.23 59.26 5.83
CA VAL A 419 -0.81 58.96 4.83
C VAL A 419 -2.20 59.14 5.44
N VAL A 420 -2.46 58.58 6.62
CA VAL A 420 -3.75 58.73 7.30
C VAL A 420 -4.09 60.21 7.57
N GLU A 421 -3.12 61.01 8.05
CA GLU A 421 -3.31 62.45 8.26
C GLU A 421 -3.64 63.18 6.95
N ALA A 422 -2.97 62.84 5.85
CA ALA A 422 -3.23 63.45 4.55
C ALA A 422 -4.61 63.11 3.97
N TYR A 423 -5.16 61.94 4.33
CA TYR A 423 -6.52 61.51 3.92
C TYR A 423 -7.61 61.97 4.92
N GLY A 424 -7.26 62.72 5.97
CA GLY A 424 -8.20 63.24 6.97
C GLY A 424 -9.12 64.38 6.50
N GLY A 425 -9.04 64.83 5.25
CA GLY A 425 -9.94 65.85 4.69
C GLY A 425 -11.37 65.36 4.43
N GLU A 426 -12.34 66.29 4.39
CA GLU A 426 -13.79 66.00 4.21
C GLU A 426 -14.12 65.13 2.98
N SER A 427 -13.28 65.18 1.93
CA SER A 427 -13.52 64.41 0.69
C SER A 427 -13.01 62.96 0.75
N THR A 428 -12.06 62.65 1.64
CA THR A 428 -11.34 61.36 1.70
C THR A 428 -11.66 60.53 2.94
N ALA A 429 -12.42 61.08 3.90
CA ALA A 429 -12.90 60.38 5.09
C ALA A 429 -13.64 59.06 4.78
N ARG A 430 -14.35 58.99 3.64
CA ARG A 430 -15.03 57.76 3.18
C ARG A 430 -14.08 56.62 2.82
N VAL A 431 -12.85 56.92 2.42
CA VAL A 431 -11.83 55.91 2.09
C VAL A 431 -11.27 55.31 3.38
N LEU A 432 -11.06 56.13 4.40
CA LEU A 432 -10.55 55.69 5.71
C LEU A 432 -11.57 54.82 6.48
N ASP A 433 -12.88 55.02 6.30
CA ASP A 433 -13.90 54.14 6.89
C ASP A 433 -14.14 52.84 6.07
N SER A 434 -13.48 52.71 4.91
CA SER A 434 -13.61 51.53 4.07
C SER A 434 -12.62 50.43 4.48
N ARG A 435 -13.10 49.20 4.66
CA ARG A 435 -12.24 48.03 4.95
C ARG A 435 -11.14 47.84 3.89
N SER A 436 -11.45 48.14 2.63
CA SER A 436 -10.50 47.99 1.52
C SER A 436 -9.22 48.81 1.70
N PHE A 437 -9.28 49.98 2.34
CA PHE A 437 -8.06 50.75 2.63
C PHE A 437 -7.09 49.97 3.52
N TYR A 438 -7.58 49.31 4.57
CA TYR A 438 -6.75 48.50 5.47
C TYR A 438 -6.27 47.20 4.83
N ASP A 439 -7.14 46.57 4.02
CA ASP A 439 -6.78 45.38 3.25
C ASP A 439 -5.58 45.66 2.33
N PHE A 440 -5.51 46.85 1.71
CA PHE A 440 -4.39 47.26 0.87
C PHE A 440 -3.05 47.24 1.63
N TRP A 441 -3.00 47.89 2.79
CA TRP A 441 -1.79 47.96 3.62
C TRP A 441 -1.39 46.60 4.19
N LEU A 442 -2.37 45.80 4.62
CA LEU A 442 -2.13 44.44 5.10
C LEU A 442 -1.51 43.56 4.01
N ILE A 443 -2.02 43.62 2.78
CA ILE A 443 -1.50 42.82 1.68
C ILE A 443 -0.10 43.31 1.28
N LEU A 444 0.18 44.63 1.32
CA LEU A 444 1.52 45.14 1.07
C LEU A 444 2.53 44.65 2.12
N HIS A 445 2.15 44.67 3.39
CA HIS A 445 3.00 44.15 4.46
C HIS A 445 3.28 42.65 4.29
N GLN A 446 2.24 41.84 4.08
CA GLN A 446 2.38 40.39 3.89
C GLN A 446 3.21 40.00 2.67
N ARG A 447 3.30 40.90 1.67
CA ARG A 447 4.05 40.66 0.43
C ARG A 447 5.41 41.38 0.38
N SER A 448 5.88 41.95 1.48
CA SER A 448 7.20 42.59 1.59
C SER A 448 8.33 41.55 1.50
N PRO A 449 9.36 41.70 0.64
CA PRO A 449 9.57 42.78 -0.34
C PRO A 449 8.63 42.67 -1.55
N VAL A 450 7.87 43.74 -1.81
CA VAL A 450 6.86 43.77 -2.87
C VAL A 450 7.53 44.10 -4.20
N GLY A 451 7.46 43.19 -5.18
CA GLY A 451 7.96 43.42 -6.55
C GLY A 451 6.96 42.96 -7.62
N SER A 452 7.13 43.42 -8.86
CA SER A 452 6.26 42.98 -9.97
C SER A 452 6.49 41.51 -10.37
N ALA A 453 7.65 40.93 -10.02
CA ALA A 453 8.03 39.56 -10.38
C ALA A 453 7.39 38.48 -9.48
N THR A 454 6.70 38.86 -8.41
CA THR A 454 6.04 37.90 -7.50
C THR A 454 4.70 37.38 -8.02
N MET A 455 4.30 37.75 -9.25
CA MET A 455 3.06 37.29 -9.89
C MET A 455 3.08 35.80 -10.27
N ASP A 456 4.25 35.19 -10.49
CA ASP A 456 4.35 33.83 -11.04
C ASP A 456 4.25 32.70 -9.97
N ARG A 457 4.04 33.01 -8.69
CA ARG A 457 4.14 32.03 -7.59
C ARG A 457 2.82 31.56 -6.96
N GLN A 458 1.65 31.98 -7.43
CA GLN A 458 0.38 31.61 -6.78
C GLN A 458 -0.75 31.34 -7.78
N GLU A 459 -1.02 30.06 -8.05
CA GLU A 459 -2.25 29.58 -8.69
C GLU A 459 -3.42 29.39 -7.70
N ASP A 460 -3.24 29.62 -6.39
CA ASP A 460 -4.21 29.18 -5.36
C ASP A 460 -4.95 30.28 -4.56
N THR A 461 -4.78 31.56 -4.88
CA THR A 461 -5.59 32.62 -4.24
C THR A 461 -6.39 33.36 -5.30
N GLY A 462 -7.72 33.28 -5.22
CA GLY A 462 -8.63 33.93 -6.16
C GLY A 462 -8.36 35.43 -6.38
N PRO A 463 -9.01 36.05 -7.38
CA PRO A 463 -8.61 37.36 -7.91
C PRO A 463 -8.68 38.45 -6.83
N SER A 464 -7.53 38.83 -6.28
CA SER A 464 -7.43 39.83 -5.21
C SER A 464 -7.71 41.25 -5.72
N GLY A 465 -7.61 41.49 -7.04
CA GLY A 465 -7.76 42.82 -7.65
C GLY A 465 -6.53 43.72 -7.45
N MET A 466 -5.49 43.23 -6.76
CA MET A 466 -4.25 43.98 -6.49
C MET A 466 -3.23 43.93 -7.64
N GLU A 467 -3.47 43.08 -8.65
CA GLU A 467 -2.58 42.88 -9.79
C GLU A 467 -2.33 44.17 -10.59
N GLU A 468 -3.38 44.97 -10.83
CA GLU A 468 -3.26 46.26 -11.52
C GLU A 468 -2.46 47.29 -10.72
N ALA A 469 -2.50 47.22 -9.39
CA ALA A 469 -1.73 48.11 -8.52
C ALA A 469 -0.25 47.71 -8.49
N LEU A 470 0.06 46.40 -8.43
CA LEU A 470 1.44 45.90 -8.40
C LEU A 470 2.18 46.14 -9.72
N ARG A 471 1.49 46.17 -10.86
CA ARG A 471 2.10 46.53 -12.16
C ARG A 471 2.69 47.94 -12.18
N LEU A 472 2.21 48.86 -11.33
CA LEU A 472 2.77 50.23 -11.24
C LEU A 472 4.21 50.24 -10.70
N LEU A 473 4.64 49.19 -9.99
CA LEU A 473 6.00 49.08 -9.45
C LEU A 473 7.06 48.79 -10.52
N GLY A 474 6.67 48.18 -11.65
CA GLY A 474 7.60 47.78 -12.70
C GLY A 474 8.76 46.94 -12.16
N GLY A 475 9.99 47.40 -12.34
CA GLY A 475 11.21 46.72 -11.86
C GLY A 475 11.70 47.14 -10.46
N ARG A 476 10.96 47.98 -9.73
CA ARG A 476 11.35 48.46 -8.39
C ARG A 476 10.69 47.60 -7.30
N SER A 477 11.32 47.49 -6.14
CA SER A 477 10.78 46.81 -4.98
C SER A 477 10.41 47.79 -3.86
N LEU A 478 9.34 47.48 -3.12
CA LEU A 478 9.00 48.18 -1.88
C LEU A 478 9.30 47.28 -0.68
N ILE A 479 9.88 47.87 0.36
CA ILE A 479 10.04 47.23 1.66
C ILE A 479 9.07 47.91 2.62
N VAL A 480 8.23 47.10 3.27
CA VAL A 480 7.29 47.53 4.30
C VAL A 480 7.76 46.96 5.64
N GLU A 481 8.01 47.84 6.61
CA GLU A 481 8.42 47.48 7.98
C GLU A 481 7.37 47.94 9.00
N GLU A 482 7.04 47.07 9.96
CA GLU A 482 6.12 47.40 11.06
C GLU A 482 6.82 48.21 12.16
N LYS A 483 6.14 49.23 12.68
CA LYS A 483 6.50 49.95 13.90
C LYS A 483 5.62 49.51 15.07
N ALA A 484 6.09 49.73 16.30
CA ALA A 484 5.36 49.34 17.51
C ALA A 484 4.10 50.20 17.79
N ASP A 485 3.96 51.35 17.13
CA ASP A 485 2.86 52.29 17.37
C ASP A 485 1.56 51.86 16.68
N VAL A 486 0.42 52.03 17.35
CA VAL A 486 -0.91 51.72 16.80
C VAL A 486 -1.66 53.01 16.46
N ILE A 487 -2.06 53.14 15.20
CA ILE A 487 -2.82 54.29 14.70
C ILE A 487 -4.32 54.03 14.88
N ARG A 488 -5.00 54.97 15.54
CA ARG A 488 -6.46 55.03 15.61
C ARG A 488 -6.98 55.95 14.52
N VAL A 489 -7.49 55.37 13.44
CA VAL A 489 -8.01 56.12 12.29
C VAL A 489 -9.47 56.55 12.50
N GLY A 490 -10.22 55.81 13.33
CA GLY A 490 -11.60 56.12 13.73
C GLY A 490 -12.11 55.15 14.78
N ASP A 491 -13.42 55.16 15.08
CA ASP A 491 -14.02 54.31 16.14
C ASP A 491 -13.99 52.80 15.82
N ARG A 492 -13.88 52.43 14.54
CA ARG A 492 -14.02 51.04 14.07
C ARG A 492 -12.70 50.34 13.74
N PHE A 493 -11.66 51.05 13.34
CA PHE A 493 -10.45 50.44 12.79
C PHE A 493 -9.18 50.94 13.48
N HIS A 494 -8.34 49.97 13.85
CA HIS A 494 -7.02 50.16 14.44
C HIS A 494 -6.01 49.43 13.55
N ILE A 495 -4.94 50.10 13.17
CA ILE A 495 -3.86 49.49 12.36
C ILE A 495 -2.51 49.86 12.96
N GLN A 496 -1.61 48.89 12.97
CA GLN A 496 -0.22 49.11 13.39
C GLN A 496 0.48 50.00 12.35
N ASN A 497 1.27 50.96 12.81
CA ASN A 497 1.98 51.89 11.94
C ASN A 497 3.02 51.13 11.13
N MET A 498 3.17 51.51 9.86
CA MET A 498 4.08 50.88 8.91
C MET A 498 4.89 51.95 8.20
N THR A 499 6.14 51.67 7.91
CA THR A 499 7.01 52.52 7.10
C THR A 499 7.33 51.81 5.79
N VAL A 500 7.16 52.52 4.68
CA VAL A 500 7.46 52.04 3.34
C VAL A 500 8.68 52.75 2.80
N THR A 501 9.63 52.00 2.26
CA THR A 501 10.85 52.50 1.63
C THR A 501 11.10 51.81 0.29
N TRP A 502 11.89 52.45 -0.57
CA TRP A 502 12.40 51.78 -1.78
C TRP A 502 13.42 50.70 -1.40
N GLY A 503 13.23 49.49 -1.91
CA GLY A 503 14.22 48.44 -1.80
C GLY A 503 15.43 48.73 -2.69
N GLY A 504 16.63 48.64 -2.12
CA GLY A 504 17.88 48.70 -2.89
C GLY A 504 17.97 47.53 -3.86
N THR A 505 18.44 47.77 -5.09
CA THR A 505 18.92 46.71 -5.98
C THR A 505 20.17 46.08 -5.37
N ASP A 506 19.99 45.12 -4.47
CA ASP A 506 21.10 44.30 -4.00
C ASP A 506 20.78 42.82 -4.27
N ASN A 507 21.49 42.29 -5.26
CA ASN A 507 21.60 40.86 -5.54
C ASN A 507 22.21 40.19 -4.31
N GLY A 508 21.43 39.46 -3.52
CA GLY A 508 21.98 38.80 -2.34
C GLY A 508 21.04 37.77 -1.74
N ILE A 509 21.11 36.56 -2.30
CA ILE A 509 20.61 35.33 -1.68
C ILE A 509 21.09 35.26 -0.22
N ARG A 510 20.16 35.12 0.72
CA ARG A 510 20.35 34.32 1.93
C ARG A 510 19.09 33.56 2.25
#